data_AF-A0A0G0B8Z8-F1
#
_entry.id   AF-A0A0G0B8Z8-F1
#
_cell.length_a   1.000
_cell.length_b   1.000
_cell.length_c   1.000
_cell.angle_alpha   90.00
_cell.angle_beta   90.00
_cell.angle_gamma   90.00
#
_symmetry.space_group_name_H-M   'P 1'
#
loop_
_entity.id
_entity.type
_entity.pdbx_description
1 polymer ?
#
loop_
_entity_poly.entity_id
_entity_poly.type
_entity_poly.pdbx_seq_one_letter_code
_entity_poly.pdbx_strand_id
1 'polypeptide(L)' 'MKKFSFVQLNRASEIIGNISVAWFSGGVITPLIASSLNVIMFLTFFVLSLIMSVSFFALSLKIIEKNKQRI' A
#
# COMPACT_ATOMS: atom_id res chain seq x y z
N MET A 1 -23.94 1.53 -13.67
CA MET A 1 -22.55 1.84 -13.25
C MET A 1 -21.63 1.70 -14.44
N LYS A 2 -20.84 2.72 -14.81
CA LYS A 2 -19.86 2.61 -15.91
C LYS A 2 -18.71 1.68 -15.48
N LYS A 3 -18.36 0.70 -16.30
CA LYS A 3 -17.18 -0.15 -16.07
C LYS A 3 -15.92 0.68 -16.39
N PHE A 4 -14.93 0.66 -15.49
CA PHE A 4 -13.62 1.26 -15.74
C PHE A 4 -12.91 0.54 -16.89
N SER A 5 -12.16 1.31 -17.69
CA SER A 5 -11.32 0.78 -18.76
C SER A 5 -10.09 0.03 -18.22
N PHE A 6 -9.51 -0.83 -19.05
CA PHE A 6 -8.27 -1.56 -18.74
C PHE A 6 -7.15 -0.62 -18.28
N VAL A 7 -6.93 0.48 -19.01
CA VAL A 7 -5.90 1.48 -18.71
C VAL A 7 -6.14 2.15 -17.35
N GLN A 8 -7.40 2.44 -17.01
CA GLN A 8 -7.75 3.03 -15.72
C GLN A 8 -7.49 2.06 -14.56
N LEU A 9 -7.80 0.77 -14.72
CA LEU A 9 -7.55 -0.24 -13.69
C LEU A 9 -6.06 -0.46 -13.47
N ASN A 10 -5.26 -0.50 -14.55
CA ASN A 10 -3.81 -0.66 -14.45
C ASN A 10 -3.17 0.52 -13.72
N ARG A 11 -3.52 1.75 -14.11
CA ARG A 11 -3.06 2.96 -13.42
C ARG A 11 -3.49 3.00 -11.96
N ALA A 12 -4.73 2.59 -11.65
CA ALA A 12 -5.20 2.54 -10.27
C ALA A 12 -4.38 1.55 -9.43
N SER A 13 -4.09 0.35 -9.97
CA SER A 13 -3.25 -0.64 -9.31
C SER A 13 -1.82 -0.12 -9.08
N GLU A 14 -1.21 0.52 -10.08
CA GLU A 14 0.12 1.12 -9.95
C GLU A 14 0.16 2.19 -8.85
N ILE A 15 -0.82 3.10 -8.84
CA ILE A 15 -0.94 4.14 -7.80
C ILE A 15 -1.09 3.51 -6.41
N ILE A 16 -1.99 2.53 -6.27
CA ILE A 16 -2.22 1.85 -4.98
C ILE A 16 -0.97 1.07 -4.54
N GLY A 17 -0.23 0.47 -5.48
CA GLY A 17 1.05 -0.18 -5.22
C GLY A 17 2.10 0.80 -4.71
N ASN A 18 2.22 1.96 -5.35
CA ASN A 18 3.15 3.01 -4.90
C ASN A 18 2.79 3.55 -3.51
N ILE A 19 1.48 3.69 -3.21
CA ILE A 19 1.02 4.07 -1.86
C ILE A 19 1.41 3.01 -0.82
N SER A 20 1.26 1.72 -1.14
CA SER A 20 1.71 0.62 -0.27
C SER A 20 3.20 0.74 0.05
N VAL A 21 4.04 0.94 -0.97
CA VAL A 21 5.49 1.11 -0.79
C VAL A 21 5.80 2.35 0.05
N ALA A 22 5.12 3.48 -0.18
CA ALA A 22 5.31 4.70 0.60
C ALA A 22 5.00 4.49 2.09
N TRP A 23 3.89 3.79 2.41
CA TRP A 23 3.55 3.43 3.79
C TRP A 23 4.59 2.53 4.44
N PHE A 24 5.12 1.55 3.69
CA PHE A 24 6.20 0.70 4.17
C PHE A 24 7.48 1.49 4.44
N SER A 25 7.97 2.25 3.46
CA SER A 25 9.22 3.00 3.60
C SER A 25 9.14 4.08 4.69
N GLY A 26 8.06 4.89 4.68
CA GLY A 26 7.89 5.99 5.62
C GLY A 26 7.51 5.54 7.03
N GLY A 27 6.69 4.50 7.15
CA GLY A 27 6.10 4.10 8.42
C GLY A 27 6.71 2.86 9.08
N VAL A 28 7.46 2.05 8.31
CA VAL A 28 8.15 0.86 8.82
C VAL A 28 9.66 1.08 8.83
N ILE A 29 10.25 1.49 7.70
CA ILE A 29 11.72 1.62 7.59
C ILE A 29 12.24 2.87 8.32
N THR A 30 11.63 4.03 8.08
CA THR A 30 12.13 5.30 8.65
C THR A 30 12.18 5.28 10.18
N PRO A 31 11.14 4.81 10.91
CA PRO A 31 11.17 4.76 12.37
C PRO A 31 12.21 3.80 12.96
N LEU A 32 12.66 2.78 12.21
CA LEU A 32 13.72 1.86 12.65
C LEU A 32 15.10 2.51 12.66
N ILE A 33 15.30 3.52 11.82
CA ILE A 33 16.58 4.23 11.67
C ILE A 33 16.57 5.54 12.47
N ALA A 34 15.39 6.13 12.67
CA ALA A 34 15.23 7.36 13.45
C ALA A 34 15.41 7.10 14.96
N SER A 35 16.35 7.81 15.57
CA SER A 35 16.81 7.57 16.95
C SER A 35 15.91 8.16 18.05
N SER A 36 14.78 8.77 17.70
CA SER A 36 14.10 9.75 18.58
C SER A 36 12.59 9.52 18.80
N LEU A 37 12.07 8.30 18.59
CA LEU A 37 10.65 8.02 18.82
C LEU A 37 10.44 7.30 20.16
N ASN A 38 9.45 7.75 20.93
CA ASN A 38 8.96 7.01 22.10
C ASN A 38 8.53 5.60 21.66
N VAL A 39 8.94 4.57 22.40
CA VAL A 39 8.71 3.15 22.06
C VAL A 39 7.24 2.85 21.75
N ILE A 40 6.30 3.39 22.54
CA ILE A 40 4.87 3.16 22.32
C ILE A 40 4.42 3.78 20.99
N MET A 41 4.86 5.01 20.73
CA MET A 41 4.56 5.72 19.49
C MET A 41 5.18 4.98 18.28
N PHE A 42 6.42 4.51 18.40
CA PHE A 42 7.07 3.67 17.40
C PHE A 42 6.23 2.43 17.08
N LEU A 43 5.84 1.66 18.09
CA LEU A 43 5.04 0.43 17.89
C LEU A 43 3.69 0.73 17.23
N THR A 44 2.98 1.78 17.66
CA THR A 44 1.70 2.17 17.06
C THR A 44 1.86 2.53 15.59
N PHE A 45 2.83 3.38 15.25
CA PHE A 45 3.09 3.77 13.87
C PHE A 45 3.56 2.59 13.01
N PHE A 46 4.44 1.75 13.56
CA PHE A 46 4.96 0.57 12.87
C PHE A 46 3.83 -0.40 12.49
N VAL A 47 2.99 -0.78 13.46
CA VAL A 47 1.88 -1.73 13.23
C VAL A 47 0.87 -1.14 12.24
N LEU A 48 0.47 0.11 12.42
CA LEU A 48 -0.50 0.76 11.53
C LEU A 48 0.05 0.86 10.09
N SER A 49 1.32 1.23 9.95
CA SER A 49 1.96 1.36 8.63
C SER A 49 2.12 0.02 7.94
N LEU A 50 2.41 -1.04 8.70
CA LEU A 50 2.47 -2.40 8.18
C LEU A 50 1.09 -2.86 7.66
N ILE A 51 0.03 -2.66 8.46
CA ILE A 51 -1.35 -3.00 8.06
C ILE A 51 -1.75 -2.24 6.80
N MET A 52 -1.47 -0.94 6.74
CA MET A 52 -1.79 -0.10 5.58
C MET A 52 -1.03 -0.54 4.33
N SER A 53 0.29 -0.76 4.46
CA SER A 53 1.13 -1.27 3.38
C SER A 53 0.58 -2.58 2.80
N VAL A 54 0.32 -3.58 3.65
CA VAL A 54 -0.16 -4.90 3.22
C VAL A 54 -1.56 -4.79 2.60
N SER A 55 -2.45 -3.99 3.19
CA SER A 55 -3.81 -3.79 2.68
C SER A 55 -3.82 -3.17 1.29
N PHE A 56 -3.01 -2.13 1.06
CA PHE A 56 -2.88 -1.52 -0.27
C PHE A 56 -2.20 -2.45 -1.26
N PHE A 57 -1.18 -3.20 -0.84
CA PHE A 57 -0.54 -4.19 -1.71
C PHE A 57 -1.55 -5.26 -2.18
N ALA A 58 -2.29 -5.85 -1.24
CA ALA A 58 -3.33 -6.83 -1.54
C ALA A 58 -4.44 -6.25 -2.43
N LEU A 59 -4.83 -5.00 -2.21
CA LEU A 59 -5.81 -4.31 -3.06
C LEU A 59 -5.28 -4.11 -4.49
N SER A 60 -4.03 -3.68 -4.64
CA SER A 60 -3.38 -3.52 -5.94
C SER A 60 -3.35 -4.85 -6.71
N LEU A 61 -2.96 -5.94 -6.04
CA LEU A 61 -2.97 -7.28 -6.63
C LEU A 61 -4.37 -7.72 -7.06
N LYS A 62 -5.39 -7.52 -6.21
CA LYS A 62 -6.78 -7.85 -6.55
C LYS A 62 -7.30 -7.09 -7.77
N ILE A 63 -6.86 -5.84 -7.95
CA ILE A 63 -7.23 -5.04 -9.13
C ILE A 63 -6.60 -5.65 -10.39
N ILE A 64 -5.32 -6.02 -10.36
CA ILE A 64 -4.64 -6.69 -11.48
C ILE A 64 -5.25 -8.05 -11.78
N GLU A 65 -5.50 -8.88 -10.77
CA GLU A 65 -6.07 -10.21 -10.93
C GLU A 65 -7.43 -10.15 -11.63
N LYS A 66 -8.31 -9.26 -11.17
CA LYS A 66 -9.61 -9.02 -11.79
C LYS A 66 -9.50 -8.42 -13.19
N ASN A 67 -8.41 -7.72 -13.49
CA ASN A 67 -8.12 -7.19 -14.82
C ASN A 67 -7.67 -8.31 -15.78
N LYS A 68 -6.82 -9.24 -15.30
CA LYS A 68 -6.31 -10.38 -16.07
C LYS A 68 -7.41 -11.37 -16.47
N GLN A 69 -8.42 -11.56 -15.62
CA GLN A 69 -9.59 -12.41 -15.92
C GLN A 69 -10.56 -11.81 -16.96
N ARG A 70 -10.40 -10.54 -17.37
CA ARG A 70 -11.28 -9.87 -18.34
C ARG A 70 -10.74 -9.88 -19.78
N ILE A 71 -9.50 -10.32 -19.98
CA ILE A 71 -8.87 -10.52 -21.29
C ILE A 71 -8.99 -12.00 -21.63
#